data_AF-A0A928JBU6-F1
#
_entry.id   AF-A0A928JBU6-F1
#
_cell.length_a   1.000
_cell.length_b   1.000
_cell.length_c   1.000
_cell.angle_alpha   90.00
_cell.angle_beta   90.00
_cell.angle_gamma   90.00
#
_symmetry.space_group_name_H-M   'P 1'
#
loop_
_entity.id
_entity.type
_entity.pdbx_description
1 polymer ?
#
loop_
_entity_poly.entity_id
_entity_poly.type
_entity_poly.pdbx_seq_one_letter_code
_entity_poly.pdbx_strand_id
1 'polypeptide(L)'
;MDKQTEGIVVSVKKQWWLSIRTKALRTGPLDGTIFPHIMKVAYTVDGQEYTKRVWINAGLPVPEVGSTVQVLYSSDKPSKAKVM
;
A
#
# COMPACT_ATOMS: atom_id res chain seq x y z
N MET A 1 10.76 -15.41 14.24
CA MET A 1 9.76 -16.14 13.41
C MET A 1 8.75 -15.13 12.91
N ASP A 2 8.20 -15.31 11.71
CA ASP A 2 7.19 -14.38 11.19
C ASP A 2 5.79 -14.79 11.68
N LYS A 3 5.02 -13.82 12.16
CA LYS A 3 3.64 -13.99 12.64
C LYS A 3 2.70 -13.19 11.75
N GLN A 4 1.46 -13.64 11.65
CA GLN A 4 0.42 -12.96 10.87
C GLN A 4 -0.52 -12.20 11.81
N THR A 5 -0.96 -11.02 11.36
CA THR A 5 -2.03 -10.25 11.96
C THR A 5 -2.85 -9.56 10.87
N GLU A 6 -4.01 -9.06 11.23
CA GLU A 6 -4.85 -8.25 10.36
C GLU A 6 -4.52 -6.77 10.57
N GLY A 7 -4.41 -6.04 9.47
CA GLY A 7 -4.26 -4.60 9.46
C GLY A 7 -5.38 -3.93 8.70
N ILE A 8 -5.67 -2.68 9.04
CA ILE A 8 -6.67 -1.85 8.37
C ILE A 8 -5.95 -0.79 7.54
N VAL A 9 -6.39 -0.63 6.30
CA VAL A 9 -5.91 0.44 5.43
C VAL A 9 -6.45 1.77 5.92
N VAL A 10 -5.59 2.63 6.45
CA VAL A 10 -6.00 3.94 7.01
C VAL A 10 -5.88 5.08 5.99
N SER A 11 -5.03 4.94 4.97
CA SER A 11 -4.89 5.96 3.94
C SER A 11 -4.30 5.38 2.67
N VAL A 12 -4.79 5.85 1.53
CA VAL A 12 -4.24 5.57 0.20
C VAL A 12 -4.02 6.91 -0.49
N LYS A 13 -2.79 7.17 -0.93
CA LYS A 13 -2.44 8.40 -1.63
C LYS A 13 -1.86 8.11 -3.00
N LYS A 14 -2.52 8.63 -4.04
CA LYS A 14 -2.03 8.62 -5.42
C LYS A 14 -0.79 9.49 -5.55
N GLN A 15 0.26 8.96 -6.18
CA GLN A 15 1.51 9.68 -6.41
C GLN A 15 1.46 10.39 -7.76
N TRP A 16 0.85 11.58 -7.79
CA TRP A 16 0.67 12.39 -9.01
C TRP A 16 1.97 12.79 -9.71
N TRP A 17 3.07 12.91 -8.95
CA TRP A 17 4.38 13.27 -9.47
C TRP A 17 5.01 12.16 -10.31
N LEU A 18 4.56 10.91 -10.17
CA LEU A 18 5.10 9.76 -10.89
C LEU A 18 4.04 9.20 -11.86
N SER A 19 3.88 9.89 -12.98
CA SER A 19 3.02 9.45 -14.07
C SER A 19 3.76 8.45 -14.97
N ILE A 20 3.27 7.22 -15.08
CA ILE A 20 3.82 6.21 -15.99
C ILE A 20 2.97 6.18 -17.25
N ARG A 21 3.62 6.35 -18.41
CA ARG A 21 2.97 6.29 -19.72
C ARG A 21 2.86 4.84 -20.16
N THR A 22 1.66 4.40 -20.52
CA THR A 22 1.38 3.07 -21.08
C THR A 22 1.15 3.10 -22.59
N LYS A 23 0.95 4.29 -23.17
CA LYS A 23 0.76 4.50 -24.61
C LYS A 23 1.86 5.39 -25.18
N ALA A 24 2.26 5.11 -26.43
CA ALA A 24 3.20 5.92 -27.19
C ALA A 24 2.60 7.27 -27.61
N LEU A 25 1.32 7.27 -28.05
CA LEU A 25 0.59 8.47 -28.43
C LEU A 25 -0.48 8.78 -27.39
N ARG A 26 -0.52 10.02 -26.91
CA ARG A 26 -1.53 10.52 -25.96
C ARG A 26 -2.53 11.39 -26.69
N THR A 27 -3.81 11.04 -26.57
CA THR A 27 -4.91 11.89 -27.08
C THR A 27 -5.39 12.91 -26.05
N GLY A 28 -4.96 12.79 -24.78
CA GLY A 28 -5.29 13.75 -23.72
C GLY A 28 -4.36 13.70 -22.50
N PRO A 29 -4.62 14.53 -21.48
CA PRO A 29 -3.75 14.70 -20.30
C PRO A 29 -3.64 13.48 -19.36
N LEU A 30 -4.63 12.59 -19.37
CA LEU A 30 -4.67 11.39 -18.52
C LEU A 30 -4.77 10.09 -19.34
N ASP A 31 -4.87 10.21 -20.67
CA ASP A 31 -4.94 9.06 -21.56
C ASP A 31 -3.63 8.26 -21.48
N GLY A 32 -3.76 6.94 -21.34
CA GLY A 32 -2.61 6.04 -21.21
C GLY A 32 -1.65 6.40 -20.07
N THR A 33 -2.17 6.93 -18.96
CA THR A 33 -1.34 7.32 -17.80
C THR A 33 -1.81 6.58 -16.55
N ILE A 34 -0.90 5.84 -15.93
CA ILE A 34 -1.13 5.13 -14.68
C ILE A 34 -0.25 5.72 -13.58
N PHE A 35 -0.73 5.67 -12.34
CA PHE A 35 -0.05 6.25 -11.19
C PHE A 35 0.16 5.19 -10.11
N PRO A 36 1.33 5.13 -9.47
CA PRO A 36 1.53 4.33 -8.28
C PRO A 36 0.83 4.98 -7.09
N HIS A 37 0.60 4.18 -6.05
CA HIS A 37 -0.06 4.61 -4.82
C HIS A 37 0.81 4.27 -3.62
N ILE A 38 0.78 5.12 -2.60
CA ILE A 38 1.32 4.79 -1.29
C ILE A 38 0.15 4.54 -0.36
N MET A 39 0.10 3.31 0.16
CA MET A 39 -0.87 2.88 1.15
C MET A 39 -0.26 2.96 2.55
N LYS A 40 -1.05 3.34 3.55
CA LYS A 40 -0.71 3.25 4.96
C LYS A 40 -1.66 2.25 5.62
N VAL A 41 -1.10 1.27 6.29
CA VAL A 41 -1.82 0.23 7.03
C VAL A 41 -1.53 0.40 8.51
N ALA A 42 -2.56 0.39 9.34
CA ALA A 42 -2.45 0.31 10.78
C ALA A 42 -2.74 -1.12 11.23
N TYR A 43 -1.96 -1.63 12.18
CA TYR A 43 -2.14 -2.97 12.74
C TYR A 43 -1.68 -2.97 14.19
N THR A 44 -2.30 -3.82 15.01
CA THR A 44 -2.00 -3.91 16.44
C THR A 44 -1.30 -5.23 16.74
N VAL A 45 -0.22 -5.17 17.52
CA VAL A 45 0.50 -6.34 18.04
C VAL A 45 0.68 -6.14 19.54
N ASP A 46 0.22 -7.10 20.33
CA ASP A 46 0.36 -7.10 21.80
C ASP A 46 -0.11 -5.79 22.49
N GLY A 47 -1.20 -5.20 21.97
CA GLY A 47 -1.77 -3.95 22.48
C GLY A 47 -1.06 -2.66 22.00
N GLN A 48 0.01 -2.78 21.22
CA GLN A 48 0.71 -1.65 20.62
C GLN A 48 0.32 -1.46 19.16
N GLU A 49 -0.07 -0.23 18.80
CA GLU A 49 -0.41 0.13 17.43
C GLU A 49 0.86 0.42 16.61
N TYR A 50 0.93 -0.19 15.44
CA TYR A 50 1.98 0.02 14.46
C TYR A 50 1.37 0.51 13.16
N THR A 51 2.15 1.28 12.40
CA THR A 51 1.77 1.68 11.05
C THR A 51 2.86 1.37 10.06
N LYS A 52 2.46 0.87 8.89
CA LYS A 52 3.36 0.55 7.79
C LYS A 52 2.92 1.29 6.53
N ARG A 53 3.89 1.87 5.83
CA ARG A 53 3.70 2.40 4.48
C ARG A 53 4.11 1.35 3.46
N VAL A 54 3.27 1.15 2.45
CA VAL A 54 3.46 0.19 1.36
C VAL A 54 3.40 0.95 0.06
N TRP A 55 4.38 0.68 -0.81
CA TRP A 55 4.39 1.19 -2.16
C TRP A 55 3.65 0.21 -3.07
N ILE A 56 2.64 0.70 -3.79
CA ILE A 56 1.87 -0.06 -4.76
C ILE A 56 2.24 0.45 -6.15
N ASN A 57 2.81 -0.43 -6.95
CA ASN A 57 3.20 -0.11 -8.32
C ASN A 57 1.98 0.30 -9.17
N ALA A 58 2.22 1.14 -10.17
CA ALA A 58 1.14 1.58 -11.03
C ALA A 58 0.54 0.40 -11.81
N GLY A 59 -0.79 0.38 -11.92
CA GLY A 59 -1.53 -0.68 -12.61
C GLY A 59 -1.84 -1.91 -11.75
N LEU A 60 -1.31 -2.00 -10.52
CA LEU A 60 -1.74 -3.01 -9.55
C LEU A 60 -3.04 -2.59 -8.85
N PRO A 61 -3.87 -3.56 -8.41
CA PRO A 61 -5.04 -3.27 -7.60
C PRO A 61 -4.62 -2.58 -6.30
N VAL A 62 -5.36 -1.54 -5.93
CA VAL A 62 -5.11 -0.76 -4.73
C VAL A 62 -6.28 -1.02 -3.77
N PRO A 63 -6.03 -1.60 -2.58
CA PRO A 63 -7.07 -1.77 -1.56
C PRO A 63 -7.68 -0.43 -1.15
N GLU A 64 -8.97 -0.41 -0.82
CA GLU A 64 -9.65 0.81 -0.40
C GLU A 64 -9.37 1.14 1.08
N VAL A 65 -9.50 2.42 1.44
CA VAL A 65 -9.42 2.83 2.85
C VAL A 65 -10.53 2.14 3.64
N GLY A 66 -10.19 1.56 4.79
CA GLY A 66 -11.07 0.74 5.61
C GLY A 66 -11.04 -0.76 5.28
N SER A 67 -10.38 -1.17 4.19
CA SER A 67 -10.21 -2.59 3.87
C SER A 67 -9.25 -3.27 4.85
N THR A 68 -9.54 -4.53 5.17
CA THR A 68 -8.65 -5.41 5.93
C THR A 68 -7.61 -6.03 5.01
N VAL A 69 -6.34 -6.00 5.43
CA VAL A 69 -5.21 -6.61 4.72
C VAL A 69 -4.41 -7.47 5.68
N GLN A 70 -3.77 -8.52 5.17
CA GLN A 70 -2.91 -9.38 5.98
C GLN A 70 -1.53 -8.74 6.15
N VAL A 71 -1.07 -8.69 7.39
CA VAL A 71 0.24 -8.13 7.76
C VAL A 71 1.07 -9.23 8.40
N LEU A 72 2.15 -9.61 7.73
CA LEU A 72 3.16 -10.51 8.27
C LEU A 72 4.22 -9.67 8.98
N TYR A 73 4.43 -9.88 10.27
CA TYR A 73 5.40 -9.15 11.07
C TYR A 73 6.42 -10.08 11.74
N SER A 74 7.64 -9.59 11.93
CA SER A 74 8.68 -10.32 12.65
C SER A 74 8.42 -10.26 14.16
N SER A 75 8.39 -11.41 14.84
CA SER A 75 8.17 -11.51 16.29
C SER A 75 9.19 -10.73 17.10
N ASP A 76 10.43 -10.68 16.64
CA ASP A 76 11.55 -10.04 17.34
C ASP A 76 11.52 -8.50 17.16
N LYS A 77 10.89 -8.04 16.08
CA LYS A 77 10.76 -6.62 15.76
C LYS A 77 9.46 -6.37 14.97
N PRO A 78 8.33 -6.13 15.64
CA PRO A 78 7.02 -5.99 14.99
C PRO A 78 6.92 -4.80 14.02
N SER A 79 7.86 -3.85 14.07
CA SER A 79 7.98 -2.77 13.05
C SER A 79 8.44 -3.28 11.68
N LYS A 80 9.12 -4.43 11.63
CA LYS A 80 9.46 -5.13 10.38
C LYS A 80 8.26 -5.95 9.96
N ALA A 81 7.35 -5.30 9.23
CA ALA A 81 6.17 -5.93 8.66
C ALA A 81 6.16 -5.85 7.13
N LYS A 82 5.58 -6.89 6.53
CA LYS A 82 5.24 -7.04 5.12
C LYS A 82 3.71 -7.14 5.00
N VAL A 83 3.13 -6.33 4.14
CA VAL A 83 1.70 -6.38 3.83
C VAL A 83 1.52 -7.23 2.58
N MET A 84 0.52 -8.11 2.60
CA MET A 84 0.17 -9.00 1.49
C MET A 84 -1.03 -8.49 0.71
#